data_AF-A0A351SCY1-F1
#
_entry.id   AF-A0A351SCY1-F1
#
_cell.length_a   1.000
_cell.length_b   1.000
_cell.length_c   1.000
_cell.angle_alpha   90.00
_cell.angle_beta   90.00
_cell.angle_gamma   90.00
#
_symmetry.space_group_name_H-M   'P 1'
#
loop_
_entity.id
_entity.type
_entity.pdbx_description
1 polymer ?
#
loop_
_entity_poly.entity_id
_entity_poly.type
_entity_poly.pdbx_seq_one_letter_code
_entity_poly.pdbx_strand_id
1 'polypeptide(L)'
;QGSNPAEGTYPTRKQEKKKRQRMTPEQYKVLYAAAPPYMKTAMMISLITLQGRAEVTRMRYDDIEDGYLKVIRQKVEQHEHARLRIKVEPELAETISRSRDGIVSPYIVHRRPARVKPNKETDHWSQIAPNEFTKKFRELRDSLPIFQDIPKDERPTFHEIRALGSWLYEQAGFETDYVRALMAHSDEKMTRYYQSEHEEKWVVVEAGLNPAGLIG
;
A
#
# COMPACT_ATOMS: atom_id res chain seq x y z
N GLN A 1 -16.19 9.41 50.99
CA GLN A 1 -16.45 10.18 49.76
C GLN A 1 -15.10 10.51 49.15
N GLY A 2 -14.72 9.82 48.08
CA GLY A 2 -13.48 10.08 47.34
C GLY A 2 -13.85 10.31 45.89
N SER A 3 -13.94 11.58 45.49
CA SER A 3 -14.18 11.97 44.11
C SER A 3 -12.92 11.67 43.29
N ASN A 4 -13.08 10.82 42.28
CA ASN A 4 -12.09 10.61 41.23
C ASN A 4 -12.06 11.86 40.34
N PRO A 5 -10.97 12.65 40.27
CA PRO A 5 -10.92 13.91 39.51
C PRO A 5 -10.42 13.72 38.07
N ALA A 6 -10.70 12.58 37.44
CA ALA A 6 -10.33 12.31 36.05
C ALA A 6 -11.44 12.62 35.04
N GLU A 7 -12.46 13.41 35.43
CA GLU A 7 -13.52 13.87 34.55
C GLU A 7 -13.11 15.23 33.95
N GLY A 8 -12.19 15.23 32.98
CA GLY A 8 -11.64 16.49 32.48
C GLY A 8 -10.75 16.46 31.25
N THR A 9 -10.60 15.34 30.53
CA THR A 9 -9.90 15.35 29.23
C THR A 9 -10.57 14.41 28.24
N TYR A 10 -11.72 14.82 27.72
CA TYR A 10 -12.17 14.31 26.42
C TYR A 10 -11.11 14.68 25.38
N PRO A 11 -10.55 13.73 24.60
CA PRO A 11 -9.72 14.10 23.47
C PRO A 11 -10.63 14.67 22.37
N THR A 12 -10.99 15.94 22.48
CA THR A 12 -11.53 16.73 21.36
C THR A 12 -10.43 17.04 20.37
N ARG A 13 -9.89 16.01 19.71
CA ARG A 13 -9.57 16.16 18.30
C ARG A 13 -10.82 15.75 17.56
N LYS A 14 -11.71 16.71 17.28
CA LYS A 14 -12.52 16.66 16.06
C LYS A 14 -11.51 16.32 14.96
N GLN A 15 -11.48 15.08 14.51
CA GLN A 15 -10.65 14.70 13.37
C GLN A 15 -11.21 15.53 12.23
N GLU A 16 -10.55 16.64 11.88
CA GLU A 16 -10.92 17.41 10.71
C GLU A 16 -11.02 16.43 9.54
N LYS A 17 -12.16 16.47 8.83
CA LYS A 17 -12.36 15.63 7.66
C LYS A 17 -11.13 15.82 6.76
N LYS A 18 -10.43 14.71 6.46
CA LYS A 18 -9.22 14.73 5.63
C LYS A 18 -9.54 15.45 4.31
N LYS A 19 -8.90 16.60 4.08
CA LYS A 19 -9.09 17.45 2.89
C LYS A 19 -8.41 16.93 1.61
N ARG A 20 -7.72 15.78 1.70
CA ARG A 20 -6.95 15.23 0.58
C ARG A 20 -7.85 14.85 -0.58
N GLN A 21 -7.50 15.33 -1.77
CA GLN A 21 -8.14 14.98 -3.02
C GLN A 21 -7.72 13.58 -3.49
N ARG A 22 -8.58 12.94 -4.29
CA ARG A 22 -8.26 11.68 -4.97
C ARG A 22 -7.15 11.91 -6.00
N MET A 23 -6.40 10.86 -6.30
CA MET A 23 -5.45 10.87 -7.41
C MET A 23 -6.17 10.54 -8.71
N THR A 24 -6.04 11.39 -9.73
CA THR A 24 -6.58 11.10 -11.06
C THR A 24 -5.66 10.16 -11.86
N PRO A 25 -6.17 9.49 -12.92
CA PRO A 25 -5.35 8.74 -13.86
C PRO A 25 -4.17 9.56 -14.42
N GLU A 26 -4.40 10.81 -14.83
CA GLU A 26 -3.39 11.70 -15.39
C GLU A 26 -2.31 12.06 -14.36
N GLN A 27 -2.72 12.37 -13.13
CA GLN A 27 -1.79 12.61 -12.02
C GLN A 27 -0.93 11.38 -11.74
N TYR A 28 -1.52 10.18 -11.76
CA TYR A 28 -0.78 8.94 -11.61
C TYR A 28 0.23 8.75 -12.74
N LYS A 29 -0.17 8.94 -14.01
CA LYS A 29 0.70 8.84 -15.19
C LYS A 29 1.91 9.77 -15.09
N VAL A 30 1.67 11.05 -14.82
CA VAL A 30 2.73 12.07 -14.71
C VAL A 30 3.69 11.75 -13.57
N LEU A 31 3.14 11.36 -12.41
CA LEU A 31 3.95 10.98 -11.25
C LEU A 31 4.76 9.71 -11.52
N TYR A 32 4.14 8.71 -12.15
CA TYR A 32 4.78 7.45 -12.50
C TYR A 32 5.92 7.67 -13.47
N ALA A 33 5.72 8.46 -14.53
CA ALA A 33 6.74 8.75 -15.53
C ALA A 33 8.02 9.35 -14.90
N ALA A 34 7.84 10.29 -13.96
CA ALA A 34 8.93 10.97 -13.26
C ALA A 34 9.55 10.15 -12.11
N ALA A 35 8.92 9.05 -11.68
CA ALA A 35 9.35 8.29 -10.52
C ALA A 35 10.63 7.47 -10.76
N PRO A 36 11.52 7.36 -9.74
CA PRO A 36 12.65 6.44 -9.78
C PRO A 36 12.16 4.98 -9.75
N PRO A 37 12.99 3.99 -10.19
CA PRO A 37 12.58 2.59 -10.34
C PRO A 37 11.84 2.00 -9.13
N TYR A 38 12.42 2.11 -7.93
CA TYR A 38 11.80 1.58 -6.71
C TYR A 38 10.42 2.16 -6.41
N MET A 39 10.19 3.43 -6.78
CA MET A 39 8.92 4.11 -6.55
C MET A 39 7.91 3.71 -7.63
N LYS A 40 8.34 3.54 -8.89
CA LYS A 40 7.51 2.93 -9.94
C LYS A 40 7.02 1.55 -9.53
N THR A 41 7.93 0.68 -9.05
CA THR A 41 7.58 -0.64 -8.51
C THR A 41 6.54 -0.53 -7.39
N ALA A 42 6.77 0.34 -6.40
CA ALA A 42 5.83 0.53 -5.30
C ALA A 42 4.45 1.03 -5.77
N MET A 43 4.42 1.97 -6.73
CA MET A 43 3.17 2.50 -7.30
C MET A 43 2.39 1.40 -8.03
N MET A 44 3.05 0.60 -8.87
CA MET A 44 2.41 -0.54 -9.57
C MET A 44 1.85 -1.57 -8.60
N ILE A 45 2.66 -2.00 -7.63
CA ILE A 45 2.23 -2.98 -6.64
C ILE A 45 1.02 -2.45 -5.88
N SER A 46 1.05 -1.19 -5.42
CA SER A 46 -0.09 -0.59 -4.71
C SER A 46 -1.35 -0.49 -5.57
N LEU A 47 -1.19 -0.16 -6.86
CA LEU A 47 -2.30 -0.06 -7.81
C LEU A 47 -2.95 -1.42 -8.07
N ILE A 48 -2.14 -2.46 -8.32
CA ILE A 48 -2.61 -3.80 -8.70
C ILE A 48 -3.11 -4.59 -7.48
N THR A 49 -2.36 -4.58 -6.38
CA THR A 49 -2.67 -5.38 -5.18
C THR A 49 -3.60 -4.66 -4.22
N LEU A 50 -3.88 -3.38 -4.47
CA LEU A 50 -4.54 -2.46 -3.55
C LEU A 50 -3.81 -2.33 -2.20
N GLN A 51 -2.57 -2.79 -2.00
CA GLN A 51 -1.93 -2.71 -0.70
C GLN A 51 -1.41 -1.30 -0.36
N GLY A 52 -1.32 -1.00 0.94
CA GLY A 52 -0.84 0.27 1.44
C GLY A 52 0.68 0.36 1.45
N ARG A 53 1.20 1.57 1.60
CA ARG A 53 2.65 1.84 1.71
C ARG A 53 3.34 0.94 2.74
N ALA A 54 2.72 0.70 3.90
CA ALA A 54 3.33 -0.05 4.99
C ALA A 54 3.60 -1.51 4.59
N GLU A 55 2.67 -2.11 3.87
CA GLU A 55 2.79 -3.45 3.32
C GLU A 55 3.75 -3.44 2.13
N VAL A 56 3.52 -2.58 1.14
CA VAL A 56 4.29 -2.51 -0.11
C VAL A 56 5.80 -2.31 0.11
N THR A 57 6.19 -1.45 1.05
CA THR A 57 7.61 -1.20 1.36
C THR A 57 8.28 -2.33 2.15
N ARG A 58 7.52 -3.31 2.63
CA ARG A 58 8.00 -4.46 3.40
C ARG A 58 7.89 -5.78 2.67
N MET A 59 7.23 -5.83 1.51
CA MET A 59 7.13 -7.05 0.70
C MET A 59 8.52 -7.52 0.28
N ARG A 60 8.76 -8.81 0.49
CA ARG A 60 10.02 -9.47 0.15
C ARG A 60 9.81 -10.52 -0.93
N TYR A 61 10.89 -10.91 -1.59
CA TYR A 61 10.84 -11.97 -2.59
C TYR A 61 10.59 -13.35 -1.95
N ASP A 62 11.01 -13.54 -0.70
CA ASP A 62 10.78 -14.78 0.08
C ASP A 62 9.34 -14.88 0.62
N ASP A 63 8.53 -13.82 0.52
CA ASP A 63 7.08 -13.88 0.78
C ASP A 63 6.28 -14.50 -0.39
N ILE A 64 6.95 -14.82 -1.51
CA ILE A 64 6.33 -15.39 -2.71
C ILE A 64 6.55 -16.90 -2.71
N GLU A 65 5.46 -17.66 -2.55
CA GLU A 65 5.47 -19.11 -2.50
C GLU A 65 4.29 -19.67 -3.31
N ASP A 66 4.54 -20.72 -4.11
CA ASP A 66 3.55 -21.40 -4.95
C ASP A 66 2.74 -20.48 -5.87
N GLY A 67 3.36 -19.39 -6.35
CA GLY A 67 2.69 -18.40 -7.19
C GLY A 67 1.81 -17.41 -6.43
N TYR A 68 1.91 -17.32 -5.10
CA TYR A 68 1.19 -16.37 -4.26
C TYR A 68 2.15 -15.49 -3.45
N LEU A 69 1.90 -14.19 -3.45
CA LEU A 69 2.52 -13.23 -2.54
C LEU A 69 1.75 -13.19 -1.22
N LYS A 70 2.42 -13.53 -0.12
CA LYS A 70 1.88 -13.42 1.24
C LYS A 70 1.97 -11.97 1.72
N VAL A 71 0.86 -11.42 2.22
CA VAL A 71 0.80 -10.07 2.76
C VAL A 71 0.14 -10.09 4.14
N ILE A 72 0.86 -9.59 5.15
CA ILE A 72 0.33 -9.42 6.50
C ILE A 72 0.06 -7.94 6.72
N ARG A 73 -1.22 -7.59 6.86
CA ARG A 73 -1.65 -6.22 7.13
C ARG A 73 -1.89 -6.02 8.61
N GLN A 74 -1.23 -5.04 9.21
CA GLN A 74 -1.46 -4.66 10.61
C GLN A 74 -2.67 -3.70 10.68
N LYS A 75 -3.79 -4.12 11.31
CA LYS A 75 -4.84 -3.18 11.73
C LYS A 75 -4.36 -2.43 12.98
N VAL A 76 -4.66 -1.14 13.03
CA VAL A 76 -4.15 -0.20 14.06
C VAL A 76 -4.98 -0.25 15.35
N GLU A 77 -6.21 -0.79 15.29
CA GLU A 77 -7.06 -1.01 16.46
C GLU A 77 -7.27 -2.52 16.62
N GLN A 78 -6.65 -3.06 17.68
CA GLN A 78 -6.89 -4.39 18.25
C GLN A 78 -6.60 -5.61 17.33
N HIS A 79 -5.34 -6.05 17.36
CA HIS A 79 -4.83 -7.43 17.24
C HIS A 79 -5.28 -8.38 16.10
N GLU A 80 -6.12 -7.98 15.15
CA GLU A 80 -6.41 -8.79 13.97
C GLU A 80 -5.53 -8.39 12.79
N HIS A 81 -4.52 -9.22 12.50
CA HIS A 81 -3.80 -9.17 11.24
C HIS A 81 -4.67 -9.74 10.13
N ALA A 82 -4.95 -8.96 9.09
CA ALA A 82 -5.47 -9.54 7.86
C ALA A 82 -4.31 -10.17 7.10
N ARG A 83 -4.41 -11.48 6.86
CA ARG A 83 -3.41 -12.26 6.10
C ARG A 83 -3.98 -12.56 4.72
N LEU A 84 -3.34 -12.06 3.68
CA LEU A 84 -3.73 -12.27 2.29
C LEU A 84 -2.70 -13.15 1.57
N ARG A 85 -3.16 -14.11 0.77
CA ARG A 85 -2.37 -14.77 -0.28
C ARG A 85 -2.84 -14.22 -1.61
N ILE A 86 -2.07 -13.29 -2.17
CA ILE A 86 -2.40 -12.63 -3.44
C ILE A 86 -1.76 -13.43 -4.57
N LYS A 87 -2.57 -14.00 -5.47
CA LYS A 87 -2.06 -14.72 -6.64
C LYS A 87 -1.23 -13.78 -7.52
N VAL A 88 -0.05 -14.23 -7.92
CA VAL A 88 0.88 -13.48 -8.76
C VAL A 88 0.45 -13.60 -10.22
N GLU A 89 -0.52 -12.77 -10.59
CA GLU A 89 -1.00 -12.61 -11.97
C GLU A 89 0.03 -11.87 -12.85
N PRO A 90 -0.08 -11.94 -14.21
CA PRO A 90 0.94 -11.46 -15.13
C PRO A 90 1.47 -10.04 -14.86
N GLU A 91 0.60 -9.08 -14.55
CA GLU A 91 0.97 -7.69 -14.29
C GLU A 91 1.79 -7.53 -13.00
N LEU A 92 1.42 -8.28 -11.95
CA LEU A 92 2.19 -8.34 -10.71
C LEU A 92 3.51 -9.07 -10.93
N ALA A 93 3.51 -10.18 -11.68
CA ALA A 93 4.71 -10.92 -12.04
C ALA A 93 5.72 -10.06 -12.80
N GLU A 94 5.25 -9.30 -13.80
CA GLU A 94 6.09 -8.40 -14.60
C GLU A 94 6.65 -7.26 -13.74
N THR A 95 5.83 -6.70 -12.84
CA THR A 95 6.27 -5.67 -11.89
C THR A 95 7.36 -6.20 -10.93
N ILE A 96 7.18 -7.41 -10.40
CA ILE A 96 8.16 -8.08 -9.53
C ILE A 96 9.44 -8.41 -10.32
N SER A 97 9.31 -8.90 -11.55
CA SER A 97 10.47 -9.19 -12.42
C SER A 97 11.29 -7.92 -12.70
N ARG A 98 10.62 -6.84 -13.12
CA ARG A 98 11.26 -5.52 -13.38
C ARG A 98 11.93 -4.92 -12.15
N SER A 99 11.46 -5.25 -10.95
CA SER A 99 12.09 -4.78 -9.71
C SER A 99 13.50 -5.36 -9.49
N ARG A 100 13.86 -6.47 -10.15
CA ARG A 100 15.19 -7.07 -10.05
C ARG A 100 16.20 -6.31 -10.92
N ASP A 101 16.53 -5.10 -10.47
CA ASP A 101 17.31 -4.09 -11.21
C ASP A 101 18.85 -4.21 -11.06
N GLY A 102 19.33 -5.35 -10.55
CA GLY A 102 20.75 -5.59 -10.28
C GLY A 102 21.20 -5.24 -8.85
N ILE A 103 20.33 -4.63 -8.03
CA ILE A 103 20.59 -4.46 -6.61
C ILE A 103 20.25 -5.76 -5.86
N VAL A 104 21.24 -6.33 -5.17
CA VAL A 104 21.01 -7.49 -4.28
C VAL A 104 20.20 -7.04 -3.07
N SER A 105 18.95 -7.48 -3.00
CA SER A 105 17.98 -7.09 -1.99
C SER A 105 16.99 -8.22 -1.71
N PRO A 106 16.60 -8.46 -0.44
CA PRO A 106 15.48 -9.34 -0.14
C PRO A 106 14.12 -8.68 -0.43
N TYR A 107 14.06 -7.34 -0.46
CA TYR A 107 12.83 -6.57 -0.65
C TYR A 107 12.50 -6.35 -2.12
N ILE A 108 11.22 -6.41 -2.48
CA ILE A 108 10.73 -6.09 -3.84
C ILE A 108 10.89 -4.59 -4.11
N VAL A 109 10.50 -3.74 -3.15
CA VAL A 109 10.73 -2.29 -3.22
C VAL A 109 12.04 -1.96 -2.51
N HIS A 110 13.09 -1.68 -3.27
CA HIS A 110 14.42 -1.45 -2.75
C HIS A 110 15.19 -0.42 -3.56
N ARG A 111 16.23 0.17 -2.97
CA ARG A 111 17.11 1.12 -3.66
C ARG A 111 18.51 1.12 -3.08
N ARG A 112 19.47 1.65 -3.82
CA ARG A 112 20.79 1.99 -3.27
C ARG A 112 20.69 3.35 -2.56
N PRO A 113 20.90 3.44 -1.24
CA PRO A 113 20.91 4.72 -0.55
C PRO A 113 22.18 5.50 -0.93
N ALA A 114 22.11 6.84 -0.89
CA ALA A 114 23.28 7.69 -1.10
C ALA A 114 24.37 7.46 -0.03
N ARG A 115 23.95 7.08 1.18
CA ARG A 115 24.84 6.66 2.27
C ARG A 115 24.15 5.57 3.08
N VAL A 116 24.85 4.46 3.30
CA VAL A 116 24.38 3.39 4.19
C VAL A 116 24.51 3.88 5.63
N LYS A 117 23.40 3.87 6.36
CA LYS A 117 23.35 4.19 7.80
C LYS A 117 22.46 3.16 8.50
N PRO A 118 22.81 2.70 9.71
CA PRO A 118 21.91 1.90 10.52
C PRO A 118 20.59 2.64 10.75
N ASN A 119 19.47 1.93 10.63
CA ASN A 119 18.14 2.45 10.90
C ASN A 119 17.33 1.37 11.64
N LYS A 120 16.70 1.73 12.76
CA LYS A 120 15.91 0.81 13.58
C LYS A 120 14.64 0.30 12.88
N GLU A 121 14.18 0.99 11.85
CA GLU A 121 12.97 0.62 11.08
C GLU A 121 13.28 -0.31 9.89
N THR A 122 14.55 -0.63 9.63
CA THR A 122 14.98 -1.43 8.47
C THR A 122 16.03 -2.47 8.86
N ASP A 123 15.95 -3.67 8.31
CA ASP A 123 16.91 -4.75 8.59
C ASP A 123 17.96 -4.95 7.48
N HIS A 124 17.78 -4.30 6.32
CA HIS A 124 18.66 -4.42 5.16
C HIS A 124 19.03 -3.05 4.58
N TRP A 125 20.28 -2.91 4.12
CA TRP A 125 20.83 -1.63 3.65
C TRP A 125 20.13 -1.05 2.41
N SER A 126 19.49 -1.90 1.60
CA SER A 126 18.72 -1.50 0.42
C SER A 126 17.26 -1.14 0.72
N GLN A 127 16.79 -1.45 1.93
CA GLN A 127 15.40 -1.24 2.32
C GLN A 127 15.15 0.26 2.52
N ILE A 128 14.00 0.73 2.03
CA ILE A 128 13.52 2.07 2.31
C ILE A 128 12.53 2.05 3.46
N ALA A 129 12.81 2.80 4.52
CA ALA A 129 11.88 2.92 5.63
C ALA A 129 10.56 3.55 5.15
N PRO A 130 9.38 3.10 5.63
CA PRO A 130 8.11 3.61 5.15
C PRO A 130 8.01 5.14 5.24
N ASN A 131 8.52 5.76 6.31
CA ASN A 131 8.43 7.21 6.50
C ASN A 131 9.34 7.97 5.53
N GLU A 132 10.51 7.42 5.23
CA GLU A 132 11.39 7.96 4.20
C GLU A 132 10.74 7.84 2.80
N PHE A 133 10.11 6.71 2.51
CA PHE A 133 9.35 6.52 1.27
C PHE A 133 8.26 7.60 1.12
N THR A 134 7.46 7.84 2.17
CA THR A 134 6.44 8.91 2.16
C THR A 134 7.04 10.27 1.87
N LYS A 135 8.18 10.59 2.49
CA LYS A 135 8.89 11.86 2.28
C LYS A 135 9.33 12.00 0.82
N LYS A 136 10.02 10.99 0.27
CA LYS A 136 10.50 10.97 -1.11
C LYS A 136 9.37 11.06 -2.13
N PHE A 137 8.27 10.36 -1.88
CA PHE A 137 7.07 10.44 -2.71
C PHE A 137 6.50 11.86 -2.75
N ARG A 138 6.40 12.53 -1.58
CA ARG A 138 5.92 13.92 -1.50
C ARG A 138 6.87 14.89 -2.21
N GLU A 139 8.18 14.73 -2.02
CA GLU A 139 9.20 15.54 -2.71
C GLU A 139 9.03 15.46 -4.23
N LEU A 140 8.89 14.25 -4.79
CA LEU A 140 8.65 14.06 -6.22
C LEU A 140 7.32 14.69 -6.65
N ARG A 141 6.22 14.35 -5.98
CA ARG A 141 4.89 14.90 -6.28
C ARG A 141 4.90 16.43 -6.30
N ASP A 142 5.50 17.04 -5.28
CA ASP A 142 5.49 18.49 -5.11
C ASP A 142 6.38 19.22 -6.13
N SER A 143 7.30 18.52 -6.79
CA SER A 143 8.10 19.08 -7.91
C SER A 143 7.36 19.11 -9.25
N LEU A 144 6.25 18.37 -9.40
CA LEU A 144 5.57 18.22 -10.68
C LEU A 144 4.49 19.31 -10.87
N PRO A 145 4.43 19.98 -12.04
CA PRO A 145 3.51 21.10 -12.29
C PRO A 145 2.04 20.78 -12.01
N ILE A 146 1.58 19.57 -12.35
CA ILE A 146 0.17 19.14 -12.19
C ILE A 146 -0.34 19.17 -10.74
N PHE A 147 0.56 19.21 -9.74
CA PHE A 147 0.18 19.30 -8.32
C PHE A 147 0.39 20.70 -7.73
N GLN A 148 0.95 21.66 -8.47
CA GLN A 148 1.34 22.95 -7.92
C GLN A 148 0.14 23.81 -7.50
N ASP A 149 -0.95 23.77 -8.27
CA ASP A 149 -2.19 24.51 -8.01
C ASP A 149 -3.05 23.90 -6.90
N ILE A 150 -2.68 22.73 -6.39
CA ILE A 150 -3.40 22.06 -5.29
C ILE A 150 -2.73 22.45 -3.97
N PRO A 151 -3.49 22.91 -2.95
CA PRO A 151 -2.96 23.17 -1.62
C PRO A 151 -2.22 21.95 -1.04
N LYS A 152 -1.09 22.17 -0.35
CA LYS A 152 -0.19 21.08 0.08
C LYS A 152 -0.87 20.00 0.93
N ASP A 153 -1.82 20.40 1.75
CA ASP A 153 -2.63 19.53 2.62
C ASP A 153 -3.74 18.77 1.86
N GLU A 154 -4.11 19.26 0.67
CA GLU A 154 -5.09 18.65 -0.22
C GLU A 154 -4.46 17.71 -1.27
N ARG A 155 -3.16 17.84 -1.56
CA ARG A 155 -2.49 17.02 -2.56
C ARG A 155 -2.59 15.51 -2.26
N PRO A 156 -2.87 14.67 -3.27
CA PRO A 156 -2.97 13.22 -3.08
C PRO A 156 -1.65 12.65 -2.57
N THR A 157 -1.73 11.58 -1.77
CA THR A 157 -0.57 10.89 -1.22
C THR A 157 -0.48 9.48 -1.82
N PHE A 158 0.58 8.73 -1.50
CA PHE A 158 0.69 7.33 -1.93
C PHE A 158 -0.56 6.50 -1.56
N HIS A 159 -1.23 6.83 -0.46
CA HIS A 159 -2.48 6.16 -0.07
C HIS A 159 -3.60 6.28 -1.13
N GLU A 160 -3.62 7.37 -1.90
CA GLU A 160 -4.64 7.59 -2.93
C GLU A 160 -4.43 6.71 -4.17
N ILE A 161 -3.25 6.10 -4.36
CA ILE A 161 -3.02 5.11 -5.43
C ILE A 161 -3.89 3.87 -5.22
N ARG A 162 -4.07 3.45 -3.96
CA ARG A 162 -4.97 2.35 -3.62
C ARG A 162 -6.43 2.69 -3.91
N ALA A 163 -6.84 3.94 -3.68
CA ALA A 163 -8.19 4.39 -4.01
C ALA A 163 -8.39 4.44 -5.54
N LEU A 164 -7.39 4.93 -6.28
CA LEU A 164 -7.38 4.89 -7.74
C LEU A 164 -7.46 3.45 -8.27
N GLY A 165 -6.67 2.53 -7.72
CA GLY A 165 -6.71 1.11 -8.09
C GLY A 165 -8.09 0.50 -7.87
N SER A 166 -8.69 0.74 -6.69
CA SER A 166 -10.06 0.27 -6.38
C SER A 166 -11.07 0.74 -7.42
N TRP A 167 -11.00 2.02 -7.81
CA TRP A 167 -11.87 2.58 -8.84
C TRP A 167 -11.61 1.93 -10.21
N LEU A 168 -10.35 1.68 -10.59
CA LEU A 168 -10.02 1.00 -11.85
C LEU A 168 -10.54 -0.45 -11.89
N TYR A 169 -10.48 -1.17 -10.78
CA TYR A 169 -11.11 -2.50 -10.68
C TYR A 169 -12.62 -2.43 -10.91
N GLU A 170 -13.31 -1.46 -10.31
CA GLU A 170 -14.75 -1.24 -10.55
C GLU A 170 -15.02 -0.91 -12.03
N GLN A 171 -14.21 -0.05 -12.65
CA GLN A 171 -14.35 0.28 -14.08
C GLN A 171 -14.09 -0.93 -15.00
N ALA A 172 -13.23 -1.87 -14.57
CA ALA A 172 -12.96 -3.11 -15.28
C ALA A 172 -14.03 -4.19 -15.04
N GLY A 173 -15.08 -3.89 -14.27
CA GLY A 173 -16.23 -4.79 -14.05
C GLY A 173 -16.03 -5.83 -12.96
N PHE A 174 -15.01 -5.69 -12.10
CA PHE A 174 -14.82 -6.59 -10.95
C PHE A 174 -15.87 -6.34 -9.87
N GLU A 175 -16.29 -7.41 -9.20
CA GLU A 175 -17.29 -7.32 -8.12
C GLU A 175 -16.76 -6.54 -6.91
N THR A 176 -17.62 -5.74 -6.30
CA THR A 176 -17.29 -4.91 -5.12
C THR A 176 -16.73 -5.74 -3.97
N ASP A 177 -17.27 -6.94 -3.73
CA ASP A 177 -16.82 -7.81 -2.64
C ASP A 177 -15.40 -8.35 -2.87
N TYR A 178 -15.05 -8.63 -4.12
CA TYR A 178 -13.69 -8.99 -4.51
C TYR A 178 -12.71 -7.83 -4.26
N VAL A 179 -13.08 -6.61 -4.67
CA VAL A 179 -12.25 -5.41 -4.45
C VAL A 179 -12.06 -5.14 -2.94
N ARG A 180 -13.12 -5.31 -2.15
CA ARG A 180 -13.08 -5.20 -0.68
C ARG A 180 -12.19 -6.25 -0.03
N ALA A 181 -12.22 -7.49 -0.53
CA ALA A 181 -11.36 -8.57 -0.06
C ALA A 181 -9.88 -8.29 -0.33
N LEU A 182 -9.52 -7.85 -1.53
CA LEU A 182 -8.17 -7.36 -1.87
C LEU A 182 -7.74 -6.20 -0.98
N MET A 183 -8.68 -5.31 -0.69
CA MET A 183 -8.48 -4.23 0.26
C MET A 183 -8.31 -4.73 1.71
N ALA A 184 -8.44 -6.02 2.04
CA ALA A 184 -8.48 -6.50 3.43
C ALA A 184 -9.50 -5.70 4.28
N HIS A 185 -10.58 -5.24 3.63
CA HIS A 185 -11.77 -4.70 4.27
C HIS A 185 -12.79 -5.84 4.33
N SER A 186 -12.45 -6.89 5.09
CA SER A 186 -13.42 -7.91 5.43
C SER A 186 -14.47 -7.26 6.32
N ASP A 187 -15.70 -7.10 5.82
CA ASP A 187 -16.85 -6.94 6.71
C ASP A 187 -16.89 -8.16 7.63
N GLU A 188 -17.21 -7.95 8.92
CA GLU A 188 -17.38 -9.02 9.92
C GLU A 188 -18.28 -10.17 9.44
N LYS A 189 -19.10 -9.94 8.41
CA LYS A 189 -19.99 -10.93 7.80
C LYS A 189 -19.30 -12.05 7.02
N MET A 190 -18.07 -11.88 6.53
CA MET A 190 -17.34 -12.98 5.87
C MET A 190 -16.62 -13.91 6.85
N THR A 191 -16.64 -13.59 8.15
CA THR A 191 -15.95 -14.37 9.19
C THR A 191 -16.93 -15.04 10.14
N ARG A 192 -17.89 -15.82 9.60
CA ARG A 192 -18.53 -16.89 10.38
C ARG A 192 -18.34 -18.23 9.70
N TYR A 193 -17.14 -18.77 9.88
CA TYR A 193 -16.96 -20.22 9.96
C TYR A 193 -16.31 -20.52 11.30
N TYR A 194 -17.15 -21.04 12.21
CA TYR A 194 -16.73 -21.65 13.46
C TYR A 194 -15.95 -22.94 13.15
N GLN A 195 -15.03 -23.26 14.06
CA GLN A 195 -14.22 -24.50 14.17
C GLN A 195 -12.81 -24.47 13.56
N SER A 196 -11.86 -23.94 14.34
CA SER A 196 -10.56 -24.56 14.68
C SER A 196 -9.62 -23.46 15.23
N GLU A 197 -9.27 -23.56 16.51
CA GLU A 197 -8.50 -22.54 17.25
C GLU A 197 -6.97 -22.66 17.09
N HIS A 198 -6.45 -23.24 16.02
CA HIS A 198 -4.99 -23.46 15.88
C HIS A 198 -4.36 -23.10 14.53
N GLU A 199 -5.10 -22.65 13.52
CA GLU A 199 -4.53 -22.31 12.20
C GLU A 199 -4.64 -20.83 11.86
N GLU A 200 -3.55 -20.23 11.39
CA GLU A 200 -3.55 -18.87 10.85
C GLU A 200 -4.42 -18.81 9.59
N LYS A 201 -5.56 -18.12 9.64
CA LYS A 201 -6.47 -17.99 8.50
C LYS A 201 -5.90 -17.04 7.45
N TRP A 202 -5.69 -17.53 6.23
CA TRP A 202 -5.29 -16.75 5.05
C TRP A 202 -6.46 -16.59 4.08
N VAL A 203 -6.72 -15.37 3.63
CA VAL A 203 -7.68 -15.11 2.56
C VAL A 203 -6.94 -15.14 1.23
N VAL A 204 -7.36 -16.02 0.32
CA VAL A 204 -6.82 -16.09 -1.04
C VAL A 204 -7.56 -15.09 -1.91
N VAL A 205 -6.81 -14.24 -2.60
CA VAL A 205 -7.33 -13.24 -3.54
C VAL A 205 -6.47 -13.23 -4.80
N GLU A 206 -7.03 -12.77 -5.90
CA GLU A 206 -6.30 -12.57 -7.16
C GLU A 206 -6.06 -11.08 -7.37
N ALA A 207 -5.03 -10.69 -8.12
CA ALA A 207 -4.76 -9.29 -8.45
C ALA A 207 -4.85 -9.05 -9.96
N GLY A 208 -6.04 -9.31 -10.50
CA GLY A 208 -6.31 -9.34 -11.94
C GLY A 208 -6.45 -7.99 -12.67
N LEU A 209 -6.18 -6.85 -12.04
CA LEU A 209 -6.21 -5.56 -12.74
C LEU A 209 -5.14 -5.52 -13.84
N ASN A 210 -5.55 -5.17 -15.05
CA ASN A 210 -4.65 -4.81 -16.15
C ASN A 210 -4.51 -3.28 -16.26
N PRO A 211 -3.39 -2.68 -15.82
CA PRO A 211 -3.18 -1.24 -15.87
C PRO A 211 -2.57 -0.74 -17.20
N ALA A 212 -2.44 -1.58 -18.23
CA ALA A 212 -1.75 -1.21 -19.48
C ALA A 212 -2.34 0.05 -20.14
N GLY A 213 -3.67 0.22 -20.13
CA GLY A 213 -4.33 1.43 -20.65
C GLY A 213 -4.07 2.70 -19.81
N LEU A 214 -3.58 2.55 -18.58
CA LEU A 214 -3.20 3.67 -17.73
C LEU A 214 -1.78 4.13 -18.03
N ILE A 215 -0.83 3.25 -18.34
CA ILE A 215 0.61 3.60 -18.38
C ILE A 215 1.22 3.47 -19.79
N GLY A 216 0.42 3.01 -20.76
CA GLY A 216 0.76 3.00 -22.18
C GLY A 216 0.88 4.39 -22.81
#